data_AF-V6TG18-F1
#
_entry.id   AF-V6TG18-F1
#
_cell.length_a   1.000
_cell.length_b   1.000
_cell.length_c   1.000
_cell.angle_alpha   90.00
_cell.angle_beta   90.00
_cell.angle_gamma   90.00
#
_symmetry.space_group_name_H-M   'P 1'
#
loop_
_entity.id
_entity.type
_entity.pdbx_description
1 polymer ?
#
loop_
_entity_poly.entity_id
_entity_poly.type
_entity_poly.pdbx_seq_one_letter_code
_entity_poly.pdbx_strand_id
1 'polypeptide(L)'
;MKQSRCTNAWTDRDSKLLHPDCLSTIRSFISEQEPGVEPLEIFGARSKIVEVGYDTMVNVRTTSTSTYKIVLWFDLERFHVKEFEKL
;
A
#
# COMPACT_ATOMS: atom_id res chain seq x y z
N MET A 1 -11.80 26.15 -16.50
CA MET A 1 -10.60 25.29 -16.28
C MET A 1 -11.02 24.13 -15.38
N LYS A 2 -10.85 22.87 -15.80
CA LYS A 2 -11.07 21.72 -14.91
C LYS A 2 -9.91 21.71 -13.90
N GLN A 3 -10.23 21.86 -12.63
CA GLN A 3 -9.26 21.80 -11.54
C GLN A 3 -8.61 20.41 -11.58
N SER A 4 -7.28 20.35 -11.69
CA SER A 4 -6.57 19.07 -11.60
C SER A 4 -6.85 18.47 -10.22
N ARG A 5 -7.39 17.25 -10.19
CA ARG A 5 -7.71 16.55 -8.94
C ARG A 5 -6.47 15.96 -8.26
N CYS A 6 -5.30 16.05 -8.91
CA CYS A 6 -4.03 15.65 -8.33
C CYS A 6 -3.64 16.63 -7.22
N THR A 7 -3.75 16.17 -5.98
CA THR A 7 -3.25 16.94 -4.82
C THR A 7 -1.74 16.79 -4.65
N ASN A 8 -1.14 15.73 -5.21
CA ASN A 8 0.27 15.33 -5.04
C ASN A 8 0.76 15.27 -3.58
N ALA A 9 -0.15 15.41 -2.62
CA ALA A 9 0.12 15.42 -1.19
C ALA A 9 -0.31 14.08 -0.59
N TRP A 10 0.56 13.53 0.26
CA TRP A 10 0.22 12.38 1.08
C TRP A 10 -0.76 12.80 2.18
N THR A 11 -1.84 12.06 2.30
CA THR A 11 -2.85 12.22 3.34
C THR A 11 -2.86 10.98 4.21
N ASP A 12 -2.85 11.16 5.53
CA ASP A 12 -2.94 10.04 6.46
C ASP A 12 -4.29 9.31 6.31
N ARG A 13 -4.24 7.99 6.41
CA ARG A 13 -5.40 7.10 6.34
C ARG A 13 -5.36 6.15 7.54
N ASP A 14 -6.55 5.78 8.01
CA ASP A 14 -6.65 4.65 8.93
C ASP A 14 -6.34 3.37 8.14
N SER A 15 -5.32 2.61 8.58
CA SER A 15 -4.91 1.36 7.93
C SER A 15 -6.00 0.27 8.02
N LYS A 16 -6.96 0.40 8.94
CA LYS A 16 -8.13 -0.48 9.02
C LYS A 16 -9.15 -0.25 7.91
N LEU A 17 -9.09 0.90 7.25
CA LEU A 17 -9.99 1.28 6.16
C LEU A 17 -9.40 0.97 4.77
N LEU A 18 -8.32 0.19 4.71
CA LEU A 18 -7.77 -0.28 3.44
C LEU A 18 -8.74 -1.23 2.75
N HIS A 19 -8.81 -1.11 1.42
CA HIS A 19 -9.65 -1.98 0.60
C HIS A 19 -9.22 -3.45 0.76
N PRO A 20 -10.14 -4.44 0.77
CA PRO A 20 -9.78 -5.86 0.87
C PRO A 20 -8.76 -6.31 -0.18
N ASP A 21 -8.89 -5.83 -1.42
CA ASP A 21 -7.94 -6.16 -2.50
C ASP A 21 -6.54 -5.59 -2.27
N CYS A 22 -6.44 -4.45 -1.58
CA CYS A 22 -5.17 -3.88 -1.15
C CYS A 22 -4.49 -4.81 -0.14
N LEU A 23 -5.24 -5.32 0.83
CA LEU A 23 -4.75 -6.31 1.81
C LEU A 23 -4.32 -7.62 1.13
N SER A 24 -5.09 -8.09 0.15
CA SER A 24 -4.74 -9.27 -0.64
C SER A 24 -3.42 -9.07 -1.39
N THR A 25 -3.24 -7.92 -2.03
CA THR A 25 -2.01 -7.58 -2.78
C THR A 25 -0.79 -7.55 -1.86
N ILE A 26 -0.93 -6.95 -0.67
CA ILE A 26 0.13 -6.93 0.35
C ILE A 26 0.52 -8.34 0.77
N ARG A 27 -0.46 -9.20 1.06
CA ARG A 27 -0.20 -10.60 1.48
C ARG A 27 0.52 -11.38 0.40
N SER A 28 0.05 -11.29 -0.84
CA SER A 28 0.71 -11.94 -1.99
C SER A 28 2.16 -11.48 -2.12
N PHE A 29 2.41 -10.16 -2.05
CA PHE A 29 3.76 -9.62 -2.11
C PHE A 29 4.66 -10.14 -0.98
N ILE A 30 4.20 -10.14 0.28
CA ILE A 30 5.00 -10.63 1.41
C ILE A 30 5.31 -12.12 1.24
N SER A 31 4.34 -12.92 0.81
CA SER A 31 4.54 -14.35 0.55
C SER A 31 5.58 -14.62 -0.55
N GLU A 32 5.63 -13.76 -1.58
CA GLU A 32 6.63 -13.82 -2.64
C GLU A 32 8.03 -13.41 -2.16
N GLN A 33 8.14 -12.37 -1.32
CA GLN A 33 9.43 -11.91 -0.79
C GLN A 33 10.00 -12.84 0.29
N GLU A 34 9.12 -13.37 1.16
CA GLU A 34 9.47 -14.22 2.28
C GLU A 34 8.50 -15.42 2.35
N PRO A 35 8.79 -16.53 1.64
CA PRO A 35 7.93 -17.71 1.66
C PRO A 35 7.70 -18.25 3.08
N GLY A 36 6.43 -18.42 3.45
CA GLY A 36 6.01 -18.89 4.78
C GLY A 36 5.93 -17.80 5.85
N VAL A 37 6.18 -16.54 5.50
CA VAL A 37 6.02 -15.38 6.38
C VAL A 37 4.70 -14.68 6.08
N GLU A 38 4.01 -14.24 7.13
CA GLU A 38 2.70 -13.61 7.04
C GLU A 38 2.77 -12.15 7.54
N PRO A 39 1.93 -11.24 7.01
CA PRO A 39 1.73 -9.92 7.59
C PRO A 39 1.12 -10.03 8.99
N LEU A 40 1.81 -9.50 10.00
CA LEU A 40 1.33 -9.42 11.39
C LEU A 40 0.51 -8.15 11.62
N GLU A 41 1.00 -7.01 11.12
CA GLU A 41 0.41 -5.71 11.35
C GLU A 41 0.61 -4.79 10.15
N ILE A 42 -0.43 -4.04 9.79
CA ILE A 42 -0.39 -3.00 8.75
C ILE A 42 -0.71 -1.65 9.38
N PHE A 43 0.20 -0.70 9.28
CA PHE A 43 0.12 0.59 9.96
C PHE A 43 0.71 1.72 9.10
N GLY A 44 0.51 2.97 9.56
CA GLY A 44 1.07 4.16 8.89
C GLY A 44 0.56 4.35 7.46
N ALA A 45 -0.69 3.99 7.19
CA ALA A 45 -1.27 4.09 5.86
C ALA A 45 -1.38 5.57 5.44
N ARG A 46 -0.90 5.89 4.24
CA ARG A 46 -1.06 7.20 3.60
C ARG A 46 -1.53 7.03 2.19
N SER A 47 -2.26 7.99 1.64
CA SER A 47 -2.66 7.95 0.24
C SER A 47 -2.49 9.29 -0.45
N LYS A 48 -2.23 9.25 -1.75
CA LYS A 48 -2.02 10.41 -2.62
C LYS A 48 -2.79 10.19 -3.92
N ILE A 49 -3.67 11.13 -4.27
CA ILE A 49 -4.36 11.10 -5.58
C ILE A 49 -3.33 11.42 -6.66
N VAL A 50 -3.26 10.56 -7.68
CA VAL A 50 -2.42 10.72 -8.86
C VAL A 50 -3.28 10.90 -10.10
N GLU A 51 -2.66 11.12 -11.27
CA GLU A 51 -3.37 11.42 -12.51
C GLU A 51 -4.40 10.35 -12.89
N VAL A 52 -4.05 9.08 -12.66
CA VAL A 52 -4.96 7.93 -12.83
C VAL A 52 -4.97 7.13 -11.54
N GLY A 53 -5.98 7.37 -10.70
CA GLY A 53 -6.21 6.64 -9.45
C GLY A 53 -5.51 7.24 -8.22
N TYR A 54 -4.97 6.39 -7.35
CA TYR A 54 -4.29 6.81 -6.13
C TYR A 54 -3.13 5.87 -5.77
N ASP A 55 -2.07 6.45 -5.22
CA ASP A 55 -1.01 5.71 -4.55
C ASP A 55 -1.41 5.54 -3.06
N THR A 56 -1.22 4.35 -2.50
CA THR A 56 -1.38 4.05 -1.08
C THR A 56 -0.08 3.49 -0.53
N MET A 57 0.56 4.22 0.38
CA MET A 57 1.74 3.76 1.09
C MET A 57 1.33 3.14 2.42
N VAL A 58 1.92 2.01 2.79
CA VAL A 58 1.70 1.33 4.06
C VAL A 58 3.02 0.78 4.62
N ASN A 59 3.09 0.65 5.94
CA ASN A 59 4.11 -0.15 6.59
C ASN A 59 3.50 -1.49 7.02
N VAL A 60 4.24 -2.56 6.81
CA VAL A 60 3.82 -3.94 7.08
C VAL A 60 4.88 -4.60 7.95
N ARG A 61 4.52 -4.93 9.18
CA ARG A 61 5.35 -5.78 10.05
C ARG A 61 4.96 -7.23 9.79
N THR A 62 5.95 -8.08 9.59
CA THR A 62 5.74 -9.51 9.33
C THR A 62 5.98 -10.37 10.57
N THR A 63 5.60 -11.65 10.50
CA THR A 63 5.92 -12.64 11.54
C THR A 63 7.42 -12.90 11.71
N SER A 64 8.23 -12.63 10.68
CA SER A 64 9.69 -12.68 10.76
C SER A 64 10.30 -11.44 11.44
N THR A 65 9.48 -10.54 11.97
CA THR A 65 9.84 -9.23 12.54
C THR A 65 10.41 -8.22 11.55
N SER A 66 10.48 -8.59 10.26
CA SER A 66 10.84 -7.67 9.19
C SER A 66 9.75 -6.59 9.04
N THR A 67 10.17 -5.37 8.71
CA THR A 67 9.23 -4.30 8.38
C THR A 67 9.41 -3.90 6.92
N TYR A 68 8.31 -3.88 6.17
CA TYR A 68 8.28 -3.43 4.79
C TYR A 68 7.53 -2.12 4.70
N LYS A 69 8.06 -1.18 3.94
CA LYS A 69 7.33 -0.02 3.44
C LYS A 69 6.93 -0.32 2.01
N ILE A 70 5.63 -0.34 1.72
CA ILE A 70 5.08 -0.72 0.41
C ILE A 70 4.25 0.43 -0.13
N VAL A 71 4.47 0.83 -1.38
CA VAL A 71 3.60 1.73 -2.14
C VAL A 71 2.81 0.91 -3.13
N LEU A 72 1.49 0.95 -2.98
CA LEU A 72 0.53 0.32 -3.87
C LEU A 72 -0.08 1.38 -4.78
N TRP A 73 -0.30 1.06 -6.05
CA TRP A 73 -1.02 1.92 -6.98
C TRP A 73 -2.33 1.26 -7.38
N PHE A 74 -3.43 2.02 -7.32
CA PHE A 74 -4.73 1.59 -7.77
C PHE A 74 -5.06 2.20 -9.14
N ASP A 75 -5.23 1.37 -10.17
CA ASP A 75 -5.42 1.77 -11.57
C ASP A 75 -6.89 1.72 -12.04
N LEU A 76 -7.81 2.21 -11.19
CA LEU A 76 -9.28 2.15 -11.35
C LEU A 76 -9.88 0.73 -11.33
N GLU A 77 -9.09 -0.32 -11.57
CA GLU A 77 -9.56 -1.70 -11.60
C GLU A 77 -8.88 -2.60 -10.57
N ARG A 78 -7.57 -2.42 -10.31
CA ARG A 78 -6.77 -3.31 -9.45
C ARG A 78 -5.70 -2.57 -8.66
N PHE A 79 -5.23 -3.24 -7.60
CA PHE A 79 -4.05 -2.81 -6.84
C PHE A 79 -2.79 -3.51 -7.36
N HIS A 80 -1.71 -2.75 -7.45
CA HIS A 80 -0.39 -3.23 -7.85
C HIS A 80 0.65 -2.73 -6.88
N VAL A 81 1.67 -3.54 -6.58
CA VAL A 81 2.86 -3.04 -5.88
C VAL A 81 3.66 -2.19 -6.85
N LYS A 82 3.83 -0.91 -6.52
CA LYS A 82 4.58 0.07 -7.32
C LYS A 82 6.02 0.18 -6.84
N GLU A 83 6.22 0.30 -5.54
CA GLU A 83 7.53 0.43 -4.90
C GLU A 83 7.53 -0.31 -3.56
N PHE A 84 8.69 -0.80 -3.12
CA PHE A 84 8.84 -1.37 -1.78
C PHE A 84 10.27 -1.19 -1.26
N GLU A 85 10.39 -1.16 0.07
CA GLU A 85 11.64 -1.06 0.81
C GLU A 85 11.54 -1.91 2.08
N LYS A 86 12.60 -2.65 2.41
CA LYS A 86 12.73 -3.36 3.69
C LYS A 86 13.49 -2.46 4.68
N LEU A 87 12.87 -2.17 5.82
CA LEU A 87 13.37 -1.27 6.88
C LEU A 87 14.17 -2.01 7.96
#